data_AF-A0A9W6Z6B1-F1
#
_entry.id   AF-A0A9W6Z6B1-F1
#
_cell.length_a   1.000
_cell.length_b   1.000
_cell.length_c   1.000
_cell.angle_alpha   90.00
_cell.angle_beta   90.00
_cell.angle_gamma   90.00
#
_symmetry.space_group_name_H-M   'P 1'
#
loop_
_entity.id
_entity.type
_entity.pdbx_description
1 polymer ?
#
loop_
_entity_poly.entity_id
_entity_poly.type
_entity_poly.pdbx_seq_one_letter_code
_entity_poly.pdbx_strand_id
1 'polypeptide(L)'
;MDPYYHFNTVLSERMDVLSSTVSTYLNTVRTCDTSTSLEYKTQRKNTKKLLKSAEGTLKDLQSTIRAVENDRAKFGHIDDEELGSRRAFVQTMSNRLHNLKSSASSDAVKSKVLADERSAFGRRAGDLGARNEGERENTGFVVDQRAQAGVMMRQQDETLEELDGAVD
;
A
#
# COMPACT_ATOMS: atom_id res chain seq x y z
N MET A 1 -6.19 26.34 20.46
CA MET A 1 -5.89 26.11 19.03
C MET A 1 -6.85 25.04 18.53
N ASP A 2 -7.54 25.27 17.42
CA ASP A 2 -8.47 24.28 16.84
C ASP A 2 -7.68 23.07 16.29
N PRO A 3 -7.91 21.84 16.80
CA PRO A 3 -7.22 20.64 16.35
C PRO A 3 -7.35 20.37 14.84
N TYR A 4 -8.41 20.86 14.19
CA TYR A 4 -8.62 20.69 12.75
C TYR A 4 -7.43 21.19 11.94
N TYR A 5 -6.94 22.41 12.19
CA TYR A 5 -5.85 22.99 11.41
C TYR A 5 -4.53 22.26 11.60
N HIS A 6 -4.28 21.72 12.80
CA HIS A 6 -3.10 20.89 13.05
C HIS A 6 -3.14 19.62 12.19
N PHE A 7 -4.25 18.87 12.24
CA PHE A 7 -4.38 17.65 11.43
C PHE A 7 -4.45 17.92 9.93
N ASN A 8 -4.99 19.07 9.51
CA ASN A 8 -4.99 19.51 8.11
C ASN A 8 -3.55 19.66 7.58
N THR A 9 -2.70 20.40 8.29
CA THR A 9 -1.29 20.60 7.92
C THR A 9 -0.56 19.26 7.89
N VAL A 10 -0.68 18.46 8.96
CA VAL A 10 -0.01 17.16 9.07
C VAL A 10 -0.45 16.21 7.95
N LEU A 11 -1.74 16.18 7.61
CA LEU A 11 -2.23 15.35 6.52
C LEU A 11 -1.70 15.82 5.16
N SER A 12 -1.69 17.13 4.91
CA SER A 12 -1.18 17.69 3.66
C SER A 12 0.28 17.33 3.43
N GLU A 13 1.14 17.54 4.43
CA GLU A 13 2.56 17.16 4.38
C GLU A 13 2.75 15.66 4.14
N ARG A 14 1.98 14.83 4.86
CA ARG A 14 2.02 13.36 4.69
C ARG A 14 1.58 12.94 3.29
N MET A 15 0.56 13.59 2.72
CA MET A 15 0.06 13.30 1.39
C MET A 15 1.10 13.64 0.31
N ASP A 16 1.87 14.71 0.48
CA ASP A 16 2.92 15.09 -0.46
C ASP A 16 4.09 14.09 -0.42
N VAL A 17 4.54 13.72 0.78
CA VAL A 17 5.57 12.68 0.96
C VAL A 17 5.09 11.33 0.41
N LEU A 18 3.83 10.95 0.69
CA LEU A 18 3.24 9.72 0.20
C LEU A 18 3.16 9.71 -1.33
N SER A 19 2.75 10.82 -1.95
CA SER A 19 2.66 10.93 -3.42
C SER A 19 4.02 10.73 -4.10
N SER A 20 5.08 11.36 -3.57
CA SER A 20 6.44 11.16 -4.06
C SER A 20 6.94 9.73 -3.84
N THR A 21 6.65 9.16 -2.67
CA THR A 21 7.04 7.79 -2.32
C THR A 21 6.35 6.76 -3.21
N VAL A 22 5.05 6.89 -3.46
CA VAL A 22 4.28 6.02 -4.36
C VAL A 22 4.81 6.12 -5.79
N SER A 23 5.10 7.34 -6.25
CA SER A 23 5.66 7.55 -7.60
C SER A 23 7.00 6.85 -7.78
N THR A 24 7.89 6.99 -6.79
CA THR A 24 9.21 6.33 -6.78
C THR A 24 9.06 4.81 -6.70
N TYR A 25 8.20 4.32 -5.81
CA TYR A 25 7.89 2.89 -5.67
C TYR A 25 7.40 2.28 -6.98
N LEU A 26 6.45 2.93 -7.66
CA LEU A 26 5.93 2.45 -8.94
C LEU A 26 6.99 2.45 -10.04
N ASN A 27 7.91 3.43 -10.03
CA ASN A 27 9.05 3.42 -10.94
C ASN A 27 9.96 2.20 -10.68
N THR A 28 10.34 1.98 -9.43
CA THR A 28 11.16 0.83 -9.01
C THR A 28 10.52 -0.51 -9.41
N VAL A 29 9.21 -0.66 -9.18
CA VAL A 29 8.48 -1.88 -9.62
C VAL A 29 8.63 -2.11 -11.12
N ARG A 30 8.59 -1.06 -11.94
CA ARG A 30 8.71 -1.18 -13.40
C ARG A 30 10.14 -1.50 -13.85
N THR A 31 11.14 -0.94 -13.18
CA THR A 31 12.53 -0.94 -13.67
C THR A 31 13.42 -2.02 -13.06
N CYS A 32 13.05 -2.61 -11.93
CA CYS A 32 13.87 -3.60 -11.24
C CYS A 32 13.24 -5.00 -11.21
N ASP A 33 14.02 -5.98 -10.76
CA ASP A 33 13.55 -7.30 -10.38
C ASP A 33 13.08 -7.26 -8.91
N THR A 34 11.77 -7.26 -8.71
CA THR A 34 11.16 -7.09 -7.38
C THR A 34 11.44 -8.27 -6.45
N SER A 35 11.81 -9.44 -6.99
CA SER A 35 12.08 -10.63 -6.17
C SER A 35 13.38 -10.52 -5.37
N THR A 36 14.36 -9.78 -5.89
CA THR A 36 15.71 -9.66 -5.32
C THR A 36 16.04 -8.26 -4.83
N SER A 37 15.39 -7.21 -5.37
CA SER A 37 15.66 -5.83 -5.02
C SER A 37 15.34 -5.49 -3.56
N LEU A 38 16.37 -5.14 -2.78
CA LEU A 38 16.22 -4.63 -1.41
C LEU A 38 15.56 -3.24 -1.40
N GLU A 39 15.84 -2.44 -2.42
CA GLU A 39 15.22 -1.12 -2.61
C GLU A 39 13.70 -1.26 -2.75
N TYR A 40 13.23 -2.17 -3.61
CA TYR A 40 11.80 -2.48 -3.76
C TYR A 40 11.17 -2.88 -2.41
N LYS A 41 11.78 -3.83 -1.68
CA LYS A 41 11.25 -4.31 -0.39
C LYS A 41 11.15 -3.18 0.63
N THR A 42 12.16 -2.31 0.69
CA THR A 42 12.20 -1.15 1.58
C THR A 42 11.13 -0.13 1.20
N GLN A 43 11.03 0.22 -0.09
CA GLN A 43 10.04 1.17 -0.59
C GLN A 43 8.61 0.66 -0.42
N ARG A 44 8.37 -0.65 -0.62
CA ARG A 44 7.06 -1.28 -0.38
C ARG A 44 6.64 -1.14 1.09
N LYS A 45 7.54 -1.48 2.03
CA LYS A 45 7.29 -1.34 3.48
C LYS A 45 7.03 0.12 3.86
N ASN A 46 7.86 1.04 3.36
CA ASN A 46 7.71 2.47 3.63
C ASN A 46 6.38 3.02 3.07
N THR A 47 5.99 2.61 1.87
CA THR A 47 4.70 2.99 1.26
C THR A 47 3.53 2.49 2.11
N LYS A 48 3.54 1.22 2.56
CA LYS A 48 2.51 0.66 3.45
C LYS A 48 2.41 1.44 4.76
N LYS A 49 3.54 1.79 5.37
CA LYS A 49 3.58 2.57 6.62
C LYS A 49 3.02 3.98 6.43
N LEU A 50 3.41 4.69 5.38
CA LEU A 50 2.92 6.04 5.10
C LEU A 50 1.43 6.06 4.76
N LEU A 51 0.92 5.07 4.01
CA LEU A 51 -0.51 4.89 3.76
C LEU A 51 -1.29 4.79 5.07
N LYS A 52 -0.91 3.85 5.96
CA LYS A 52 -1.55 3.70 7.28
C LYS A 52 -1.49 4.99 8.09
N SER A 53 -0.34 5.66 8.08
CA SER A 53 -0.14 6.92 8.80
C SER A 53 -1.06 8.03 8.28
N ALA A 54 -1.25 8.15 6.96
CA ALA A 54 -2.15 9.12 6.35
C ALA A 54 -3.64 8.77 6.61
N GLU A 55 -4.00 7.48 6.54
CA GLU A 55 -5.35 6.98 6.88
C GLU A 55 -5.72 7.34 8.32
N GLY A 56 -4.80 7.16 9.28
CA GLY A 56 -4.99 7.55 10.68
C GLY A 56 -5.29 9.05 10.84
N THR A 57 -4.44 9.92 10.26
CA THR A 57 -4.65 11.37 10.35
C THR A 57 -5.94 11.82 9.65
N LEU A 58 -6.32 11.19 8.54
CA LEU A 58 -7.60 11.47 7.88
C LEU A 58 -8.79 11.10 8.80
N LYS A 59 -8.70 9.98 9.52
CA LYS A 59 -9.72 9.57 10.50
C LYS A 59 -9.81 10.55 11.68
N ASP A 60 -8.68 11.06 12.17
CA ASP A 60 -8.66 12.09 13.21
C ASP A 60 -9.34 13.37 12.72
N LEU A 61 -8.99 13.82 11.51
CA LEU A 61 -9.59 15.00 10.87
C LEU A 61 -11.11 14.83 10.70
N GLN A 62 -11.57 13.68 10.21
CA GLN A 62 -12.99 13.34 10.14
C GLN A 62 -13.68 13.38 11.51
N SER A 63 -13.00 12.92 12.55
CA SER A 63 -13.51 12.95 13.93
C SER A 63 -13.68 14.38 14.44
N THR A 64 -12.78 15.30 14.07
CA THR A 64 -12.93 16.73 14.41
C THR A 64 -14.17 17.34 13.76
N ILE A 65 -14.47 17.00 12.49
CA ILE A 65 -15.67 17.47 11.80
C ILE A 65 -16.92 16.92 12.48
N ARG A 66 -16.97 15.62 12.77
CA ARG A 66 -18.10 14.98 13.46
C ARG A 66 -18.36 15.60 14.84
N ALA A 67 -17.30 15.95 15.58
CA ALA A 67 -17.45 16.62 16.88
C ALA A 67 -18.16 17.99 16.73
N VAL A 68 -17.82 18.76 15.69
CA VAL A 68 -18.48 20.04 15.38
C VAL A 68 -19.93 19.83 14.95
N GLU A 69 -20.20 18.84 14.10
CA GLU A 69 -21.55 18.52 13.62
C GLU A 69 -22.48 18.05 14.74
N ASN A 70 -21.98 17.26 15.68
CA ASN A 70 -22.76 16.71 16.78
C ASN A 70 -23.13 17.75 17.85
N ASP A 71 -22.34 18.82 18.01
CA ASP A 71 -22.54 19.84 19.05
C ASP A 71 -22.31 21.25 18.51
N ARG A 72 -23.12 21.67 17.53
CA ARG A 72 -22.99 22.98 16.87
C ARG A 72 -23.00 24.16 17.85
N ALA A 73 -23.75 24.06 18.95
CA ALA A 73 -23.84 25.12 19.96
C ALA A 73 -22.49 25.37 20.67
N LYS A 74 -21.75 24.30 21.00
CA LYS A 74 -20.41 24.40 21.60
C LYS A 74 -19.36 24.97 20.65
N PHE A 75 -19.56 24.80 19.34
CA PHE A 75 -18.65 25.26 18.30
C PHE A 75 -19.19 26.46 17.51
N GLY A 76 -19.91 27.38 18.16
CA GLY A 76 -20.56 28.53 17.52
C GLY A 76 -19.63 29.53 16.81
N HIS A 77 -18.31 29.39 16.95
CA HIS A 77 -17.30 30.15 16.20
C HIS A 77 -16.95 29.53 14.83
N ILE A 78 -17.43 28.31 14.56
CA ILE A 78 -17.27 27.61 13.28
C ILE A 78 -18.60 27.72 12.54
N ASP A 79 -18.68 28.61 11.57
CA ASP A 79 -19.87 28.77 10.74
C ASP A 79 -20.03 27.62 9.73
N ASP A 80 -21.12 27.66 8.97
CA ASP A 80 -21.45 26.61 8.00
C ASP A 80 -20.56 26.65 6.75
N GLU A 81 -19.98 27.81 6.42
CA GLU A 81 -19.05 27.97 5.30
C GLU A 81 -17.70 27.32 5.61
N GLU A 82 -17.15 27.60 6.79
CA GLU A 82 -15.96 26.96 7.32
C GLU A 82 -16.18 25.45 7.44
N LEU A 83 -17.29 25.01 8.06
CA LEU A 83 -17.59 23.58 8.18
C LEU A 83 -17.74 22.90 6.79
N GLY A 84 -18.33 23.60 5.82
CA GLY A 84 -18.39 23.19 4.42
C GLY A 84 -17.00 23.00 3.79
N SER A 85 -16.11 23.97 3.99
CA SER A 85 -14.71 23.92 3.52
C SER A 85 -13.95 22.75 4.15
N ARG A 86 -14.16 22.48 5.45
CA ARG A 86 -13.55 21.34 6.14
C ARG A 86 -13.97 20.01 5.53
N ARG A 87 -15.26 19.84 5.24
CA ARG A 87 -15.80 18.64 4.57
C ARG A 87 -15.21 18.46 3.18
N ALA A 88 -15.17 19.53 2.38
CA ALA A 88 -14.61 19.49 1.04
C ALA A 88 -13.13 19.07 1.03
N PHE A 89 -12.35 19.59 1.98
CA PHE A 89 -10.95 19.20 2.17
C PHE A 89 -10.81 17.72 2.52
N VAL A 90 -11.56 17.22 3.51
CA VAL A 90 -11.55 15.80 3.90
C VAL A 90 -11.91 14.90 2.73
N GLN A 91 -12.94 15.25 1.96
CA GLN A 91 -13.34 14.47 0.79
C GLN A 91 -12.24 14.44 -0.27
N THR A 92 -11.60 15.59 -0.53
CA THR A 92 -10.50 15.71 -1.49
C THR A 92 -9.32 14.83 -1.07
N MET A 93 -8.91 14.89 0.20
CA MET A 93 -7.81 14.08 0.71
C MET A 93 -8.15 12.59 0.74
N SER A 94 -9.39 12.23 1.07
CA SER A 94 -9.87 10.84 1.01
C SER A 94 -9.76 10.27 -0.41
N ASN A 95 -10.22 11.02 -1.42
CA ASN A 95 -10.13 10.62 -2.82
C ASN A 95 -8.66 10.49 -3.28
N ARG A 96 -7.81 11.45 -2.93
CA ARG A 96 -6.37 11.39 -3.25
C ARG A 96 -5.71 10.15 -2.62
N LEU A 97 -5.98 9.89 -1.35
CA LEU A 97 -5.42 8.75 -0.61
C LEU A 97 -5.89 7.41 -1.21
N HIS A 98 -7.18 7.32 -1.56
CA HIS A 98 -7.72 6.18 -2.27
C HIS A 98 -7.00 5.94 -3.61
N ASN A 99 -6.81 6.97 -4.42
CA ASN A 99 -6.13 6.85 -5.71
C ASN A 99 -4.67 6.40 -5.57
N LEU A 100 -3.95 6.93 -4.59
CA LEU A 100 -2.57 6.53 -4.30
C LEU A 100 -2.49 5.07 -3.86
N LYS A 101 -3.40 4.65 -2.97
CA LYS A 101 -3.52 3.26 -2.51
C LYS A 101 -3.80 2.32 -3.69
N SER A 102 -4.81 2.63 -4.50
CA SER A 102 -5.19 1.85 -5.69
C SER A 102 -4.07 1.77 -6.73
N SER A 103 -3.29 2.83 -6.90
CA SER A 103 -2.12 2.82 -7.79
C SER A 103 -1.03 1.89 -7.28
N ALA A 104 -0.70 1.97 -5.99
CA ALA A 104 0.32 1.16 -5.34
C ALA A 104 -0.03 -0.34 -5.28
N SER A 105 -1.32 -0.68 -5.28
CA SER A 105 -1.84 -2.06 -5.29
C SER A 105 -2.49 -2.46 -6.62
N SER A 106 -2.19 -1.74 -7.70
CA SER A 106 -2.76 -2.01 -9.03
C SER A 106 -2.39 -3.39 -9.56
N ASP A 107 -3.22 -3.94 -10.45
CA ASP A 107 -2.99 -5.27 -11.02
C ASP A 107 -1.70 -5.34 -11.86
N ALA A 108 -1.26 -4.20 -12.42
CA ALA A 108 0.04 -4.08 -13.07
C ALA A 108 1.20 -4.33 -12.09
N VAL A 109 1.14 -3.76 -10.88
CA VAL A 109 2.13 -3.98 -9.83
C VAL A 109 2.11 -5.45 -9.39
N LYS A 110 0.92 -6.00 -9.11
CA LYS A 110 0.79 -7.41 -8.71
C LYS A 110 1.35 -8.36 -9.77
N SER A 111 1.00 -8.13 -11.04
CA SER A 111 1.44 -8.96 -12.17
C SER A 111 2.94 -8.92 -12.34
N LYS A 112 3.56 -7.73 -12.21
CA LYS A 112 5.01 -7.56 -12.28
C LYS A 112 5.72 -8.30 -11.14
N VAL A 113 5.22 -8.15 -9.91
CA VAL A 113 5.78 -8.84 -8.75
C VAL A 113 5.71 -10.36 -8.92
N LEU A 114 4.56 -10.89 -9.36
CA LEU A 114 4.40 -12.32 -9.62
C LEU A 114 5.31 -12.82 -10.75
N ALA A 115 5.46 -12.05 -11.83
CA ALA A 115 6.34 -12.42 -12.94
C ALA A 115 7.81 -12.50 -12.52
N ASP A 116 8.27 -11.54 -11.71
CA ASP A 116 9.64 -11.52 -11.19
C ASP A 116 9.89 -12.66 -10.22
N GLU A 117 8.92 -13.00 -9.37
CA GLU A 117 9.01 -14.13 -8.47
C GLU A 117 9.07 -15.47 -9.21
N ARG A 118 8.23 -15.67 -10.23
CA ARG A 118 8.28 -16.87 -11.09
C ARG A 118 9.64 -16.99 -11.78
N SER A 119 10.14 -15.88 -12.33
CA SER A 119 11.45 -15.84 -13.00
C SER A 119 12.59 -16.16 -12.02
N ALA A 120 12.53 -15.64 -10.79
CA ALA A 120 13.51 -15.95 -9.76
C ALA A 120 13.47 -17.41 -9.31
N PHE A 121 12.28 -17.98 -9.20
CA PHE A 121 12.11 -19.38 -8.87
C PHE A 121 12.67 -20.29 -9.98
N GLY A 122 12.36 -20.02 -11.25
CA GLY A 122 12.92 -20.75 -12.39
C GLY A 122 14.45 -20.69 -12.45
N ARG A 123 15.04 -19.52 -12.18
CA ARG A 123 16.51 -19.35 -12.09
C ARG A 123 17.14 -20.15 -10.94
N ARG A 124 16.47 -20.22 -9.79
CA ARG A 124 16.95 -20.99 -8.63
C ARG A 124 16.76 -22.48 -8.79
N ALA A 125 15.70 -22.90 -9.49
CA ALA A 125 15.44 -24.29 -9.76
C ALA A 125 16.53 -24.89 -10.67
N GLY A 126 16.94 -24.17 -11.72
CA GLY A 126 17.94 -24.66 -12.66
C GLY A 126 17.57 -26.02 -13.25
N ASP A 127 18.46 -26.59 -14.05
CA ASP A 127 18.34 -27.99 -14.44
C ASP A 127 18.48 -28.81 -13.14
N LEU A 128 17.38 -29.30 -12.55
CA LEU A 128 17.35 -30.11 -11.32
C LEU A 128 18.03 -31.49 -11.52
N GLY A 129 19.02 -31.56 -12.42
CA GLY A 129 19.68 -32.77 -12.88
C GLY A 129 18.94 -33.47 -14.01
N ALA A 130 18.06 -32.80 -14.77
CA ALA A 130 17.35 -33.41 -15.88
C ALA A 130 18.33 -33.73 -17.01
N ARG A 131 18.48 -35.02 -17.29
CA ARG A 131 19.44 -35.51 -18.30
C ARG A 131 18.81 -35.62 -19.68
N ASN A 132 17.49 -35.45 -19.78
CA ASN A 132 16.71 -35.58 -21.00
C ASN A 132 15.43 -34.70 -20.95
N GLU A 133 14.80 -34.56 -22.11
CA GLU A 133 13.75 -33.55 -22.37
C GLU A 133 12.45 -33.81 -21.59
N GLY A 134 12.09 -35.07 -21.34
CA GLY A 134 10.95 -35.43 -20.49
C GLY A 134 11.16 -35.11 -19.00
N GLU A 135 12.38 -35.22 -18.49
CA GLU A 135 12.71 -34.78 -17.12
C GLU A 135 12.71 -33.25 -17.01
N ARG A 136 13.01 -32.53 -18.09
CA ARG A 136 12.91 -31.05 -18.16
C ARG A 136 11.46 -30.56 -18.12
N GLU A 137 10.53 -31.21 -18.81
CA GLU A 137 9.11 -30.87 -18.73
C GLU A 137 8.54 -31.17 -17.33
N ASN A 138 8.90 -32.30 -16.73
CA ASN A 138 8.44 -32.69 -15.39
C ASN A 138 9.02 -31.79 -14.29
N THR A 139 10.29 -31.39 -14.42
CA THR A 139 10.90 -30.39 -13.53
C THR A 139 10.23 -29.03 -13.70
N GLY A 140 9.89 -28.60 -14.92
CA GLY A 140 9.10 -27.39 -15.16
C GLY A 140 7.76 -27.39 -14.41
N PHE A 141 7.01 -28.49 -14.47
CA PHE A 141 5.73 -28.62 -13.75
C PHE A 141 5.89 -28.57 -12.22
N VAL A 142 6.86 -29.30 -11.67
CA VAL A 142 7.15 -29.30 -10.21
C VAL A 142 7.62 -27.92 -9.73
N VAL A 143 8.39 -27.23 -10.57
CA VAL A 143 8.89 -25.89 -10.31
C VAL A 143 7.72 -24.90 -10.25
N ASP A 144 6.80 -24.95 -11.21
CA ASP A 144 5.61 -24.10 -11.23
C ASP A 144 4.68 -24.35 -10.03
N GLN A 145 4.46 -25.62 -9.65
CA GLN A 145 3.69 -25.96 -8.45
C GLN A 145 4.32 -25.41 -7.16
N ARG A 146 5.64 -25.54 -7.01
CA ARG A 146 6.34 -25.03 -5.82
C ARG A 146 6.39 -23.51 -5.79
N ALA A 147 6.53 -22.85 -6.95
CA ALA A 147 6.44 -21.41 -7.05
C ALA A 147 5.05 -20.92 -6.62
N GLN A 148 3.98 -21.57 -7.10
CA GLN A 148 2.60 -21.25 -6.67
C GLN A 148 2.40 -21.47 -5.16
N ALA A 149 2.89 -22.58 -4.60
CA ALA A 149 2.81 -22.83 -3.16
C ALA A 149 3.60 -21.79 -2.34
N GLY A 150 4.79 -21.38 -2.79
CA GLY A 150 5.60 -20.35 -2.13
C GLY A 150 5.01 -18.93 -2.22
N VAL A 151 4.26 -18.63 -3.28
CA VAL A 151 3.46 -17.40 -3.39
C VAL A 151 2.29 -17.45 -2.41
N MET A 152 1.58 -18.58 -2.36
CA MET A 152 0.44 -18.77 -1.45
C MET A 152 0.85 -18.68 0.03
N MET A 153 2.00 -19.25 0.41
CA MET A 153 2.53 -19.14 1.78
C MET A 153 2.89 -17.70 2.15
N ARG A 154 3.56 -16.95 1.26
CA ARG A 154 3.93 -15.55 1.54
C ARG A 154 2.72 -14.62 1.59
N GLN A 155 1.68 -14.89 0.80
CA GLN A 155 0.41 -14.17 0.92
C GLN A 155 -0.25 -14.41 2.29
N GLN A 156 -0.14 -15.62 2.86
CA GLN A 156 -0.63 -15.90 4.21
C GLN A 156 0.16 -15.13 5.28
N ASP A 157 1.49 -15.06 5.16
CA ASP A 157 2.33 -14.28 6.09
C ASP A 157 2.00 -12.77 6.05
N GLU A 158 1.75 -12.21 4.85
CA GLU A 158 1.33 -10.81 4.70
C GLU A 158 -0.05 -10.54 5.31
N THR A 159 -0.94 -11.53 5.26
CA THR A 159 -2.27 -11.47 5.90
C THR A 159 -2.14 -11.50 7.43
N LEU A 160 -1.19 -12.26 7.97
CA LEU A 160 -0.89 -12.29 9.40
C LEU A 160 -0.30 -10.96 9.91
N GLU A 161 0.61 -10.33 9.16
CA GLU A 161 1.09 -8.97 9.48
C GLU A 161 -0.02 -7.90 9.40
N GLU A 162 -1.04 -8.12 8.56
CA GLU A 162 -2.19 -7.23 8.45
C GLU A 162 -3.17 -7.41 9.63
N LEU A 163 -3.38 -8.64 10.08
CA LEU A 163 -4.16 -8.97 11.27
C LEU A 163 -3.50 -8.47 12.56
N ASP A 164 -2.19 -8.67 12.71
CA ASP A 164 -1.43 -8.20 13.88
C ASP A 164 -1.48 -6.66 14.01
N GLY A 165 -1.54 -5.94 12.89
CA GLY A 165 -1.74 -4.50 12.87
C GLY A 165 -3.20 -4.03 12.96
N ALA A 166 -4.18 -4.94 13.08
CA ALA A 166 -5.61 -4.65 13.23
C ALA A 166 -6.14 -5.01 14.63
N VAL A 167 -5.33 -5.66 15.47
CA VAL A 167 -5.60 -5.90 16.89
C VAL A 167 -5.00 -4.75 17.69
N ASP A 168 -5.66 -3.59 17.65
CA ASP A 168 -5.56 -2.51 18.64
C ASP A 168 -6.80 -1.60 18.53
#